data_AF-A0A846D711-F1
#
_entry.id   AF-A0A846D711-F1
#
_cell.length_a   1.000
_cell.length_b   1.000
_cell.length_c   1.000
_cell.angle_alpha   90.00
_cell.angle_beta   90.00
_cell.angle_gamma   90.00
#
_symmetry.space_group_name_H-M   'P 1'
#
loop_
_entity.id
_entity.type
_entity.pdbx_description
1 polymer ?
#
loop_
_entity_poly.entity_id
_entity_poly.type
_entity_poly.pdbx_seq_one_letter_code
_entity_poly.pdbx_strand_id
1 'polypeptide(L)'
;MSLSKDLAIVSSLKFFNLIWNRKKLISFVSVTALLVAITPLSSFAHLCSLCSSAQMEKAEKKVAETTDTWLNTVTSGSEGVVDEVVALYAEDGILWGTVSEQVRDTPAEIRDYFEYFAKLPELSVSSYKGCIRMYDENLAINSGYYTFTYSKDGETKEVPARYSFTYQKNGSNQWEIIEHHSSALPEAPQALEIVNAEQDACENGLLVER
;
A
#
# COMPACT_ATOMS: atom_id res chain seq x y z
N MET A 1 81.65 -9.82 20.14
CA MET A 1 80.79 -9.23 21.21
C MET A 1 79.37 -9.28 20.66
N SER A 2 78.53 -10.23 21.06
CA SER A 2 77.90 -10.42 22.38
C SER A 2 76.80 -9.37 22.64
N LEU A 3 75.60 -9.85 22.97
CA LEU A 3 74.45 -9.04 23.35
C LEU A 3 74.69 -8.30 24.69
N SER A 4 73.93 -7.22 24.92
CA SER A 4 72.83 -7.16 25.93
C SER A 4 72.72 -5.79 26.63
N LYS A 5 71.49 -5.38 26.99
CA LYS A 5 71.13 -4.44 28.10
C LYS A 5 71.54 -2.95 27.93
N ASP A 6 71.00 -1.97 28.68
CA ASP A 6 69.82 -1.82 29.59
C ASP A 6 69.30 -0.37 29.39
N LEU A 7 68.02 0.04 29.55
CA LEU A 7 67.14 0.11 30.74
C LEU A 7 67.61 1.02 31.90
N ALA A 8 67.31 2.33 31.83
CA ALA A 8 67.53 3.36 32.86
C ALA A 8 66.80 4.67 32.44
N ILE A 9 66.40 5.67 33.25
CA ILE A 9 66.04 5.92 34.68
C ILE A 9 65.60 7.43 34.72
N VAL A 10 64.80 8.05 35.62
CA VAL A 10 64.43 7.93 37.06
C VAL A 10 62.94 8.38 37.27
N SER A 11 62.45 8.28 38.52
CA SER A 11 61.49 9.21 39.19
C SER A 11 59.97 9.05 38.97
N SER A 12 59.13 9.07 40.01
CA SER A 12 59.38 8.85 41.45
C SER A 12 58.09 8.39 42.17
N LEU A 13 58.24 7.63 43.25
CA LEU A 13 57.12 7.03 43.97
C LEU A 13 56.68 7.89 45.17
N LYS A 14 55.45 8.42 45.12
CA LYS A 14 54.65 8.90 46.26
C LYS A 14 53.27 8.25 46.09
N PHE A 15 52.76 7.35 46.95
CA PHE A 15 52.83 7.30 48.42
C PHE A 15 52.53 8.71 48.98
N PHE A 16 51.28 9.15 49.06
CA PHE A 16 50.24 8.56 49.92
C PHE A 16 48.80 8.93 49.46
N ASN A 17 47.81 8.19 49.97
CA ASN A 17 46.40 8.58 50.09
C ASN A 17 45.63 8.99 48.81
N LEU A 18 45.15 7.98 48.07
CA LEU A 18 43.70 7.92 47.79
C LEU A 18 43.18 6.48 47.82
N ILE A 19 43.13 5.89 49.03
CA ILE A 19 42.52 4.57 49.24
C ILE A 19 41.01 4.66 49.02
N TRP A 20 40.58 4.28 47.81
CA TRP A 20 39.38 3.51 47.46
C TRP A 20 38.27 3.40 48.54
N ASN A 21 37.69 4.52 48.97
CA ASN A 21 36.65 4.51 50.00
C ASN A 21 35.28 4.23 49.36
N ARG A 22 34.83 2.96 49.41
CA ARG A 22 33.54 2.48 48.89
C ARG A 22 32.33 3.01 49.69
N LYS A 23 32.18 4.33 49.85
CA LYS A 23 31.12 4.99 50.64
C LYS A 23 30.49 6.22 49.97
N LYS A 24 30.35 6.21 48.64
CA LYS A 24 29.44 7.10 47.87
C LYS A 24 28.71 6.35 46.74
N LEU A 25 28.19 5.16 47.02
CA LEU A 25 27.38 4.35 46.09
C LEU A 25 25.95 4.15 46.62
N ILE A 26 25.28 5.22 47.03
CA ILE A 26 23.87 5.23 47.45
C ILE A 26 23.19 6.48 46.90
N SER A 27 21.98 6.32 46.37
CA SER A 27 21.00 7.37 46.03
C SER A 27 21.41 8.44 45.00
N PHE A 28 21.57 8.02 43.74
CA PHE A 28 21.05 8.79 42.60
C PHE A 28 20.40 7.87 41.53
N VAL A 29 19.56 6.94 41.99
CA VAL A 29 18.55 6.31 41.13
C VAL A 29 17.45 7.35 40.91
N SER A 30 17.62 8.19 39.90
CA SER A 30 16.75 9.35 39.66
C SER A 30 15.41 8.95 39.02
N VAL A 31 14.50 8.39 39.82
CA VAL A 31 13.04 8.26 39.63
C VAL A 31 12.54 8.23 38.17
N THR A 32 13.02 7.27 37.38
CA THR A 32 12.44 6.89 36.07
C THR A 32 12.11 5.40 35.98
N ALA A 33 12.46 4.61 36.99
CA ALA A 33 12.25 3.16 37.06
C ALA A 33 11.08 2.72 37.97
N LEU A 34 10.25 3.65 38.47
CA LEU A 34 9.17 3.35 39.42
C LEU A 34 7.85 4.10 39.11
N LEU A 35 7.52 4.23 37.82
CA LEU A 35 6.23 4.75 37.35
C LEU A 35 5.59 3.90 36.23
N VAL A 36 6.09 2.67 36.05
CA VAL A 36 5.60 1.67 35.07
C VAL A 36 4.60 0.69 35.71
N ALA A 37 4.41 0.74 37.03
CA ALA A 37 3.69 -0.29 37.80
C ALA A 37 2.19 -0.03 38.03
N ILE A 38 1.64 1.10 37.57
CA ILE A 38 0.19 1.42 37.73
C ILE A 38 -0.40 2.16 36.51
N THR A 39 0.11 1.93 35.29
CA THR A 39 -0.75 2.11 34.12
C THR A 39 -1.79 0.99 34.15
N PRO A 40 -3.11 1.29 34.13
CA PRO A 40 -4.11 0.23 34.05
C PRO A 40 -3.96 -0.50 32.72
N LEU A 41 -4.26 -1.81 32.68
CA LEU A 41 -4.14 -2.62 31.45
C LEU A 41 -4.89 -2.02 30.26
N SER A 42 -5.97 -1.27 30.52
CA SER A 42 -6.71 -0.51 29.52
C SER A 42 -5.83 0.51 28.76
N SER A 43 -4.90 1.21 29.42
CA SER A 43 -4.04 2.22 28.77
C SER A 43 -3.11 1.61 27.72
N PHE A 44 -2.58 0.40 27.96
CA PHE A 44 -1.77 -0.30 26.96
C PHE A 44 -2.65 -0.77 25.78
N ALA A 45 -3.81 -1.35 26.05
CA ALA A 45 -4.77 -1.76 25.01
C ALA A 45 -5.25 -0.59 24.14
N HIS A 46 -5.49 0.60 24.72
CA HIS A 46 -5.84 1.80 23.96
C HIS A 46 -4.68 2.26 23.07
N LEU A 47 -3.43 2.19 23.54
CA LEU A 47 -2.26 2.58 22.75
C LEU A 47 -2.03 1.62 21.57
N CYS A 48 -2.20 0.32 21.78
CA CYS A 48 -2.17 -0.68 20.71
C CYS A 48 -3.29 -0.47 19.68
N SER A 49 -4.51 -0.16 20.13
CA SER A 49 -5.65 0.12 19.26
C SER A 49 -5.40 1.34 18.36
N LEU A 50 -4.88 2.43 18.93
CA LEU A 50 -4.56 3.66 18.18
C LEU A 50 -3.39 3.48 17.19
N CYS A 51 -2.39 2.66 17.53
CA CYS A 51 -1.35 2.29 16.56
C CYS A 51 -1.95 1.47 15.41
N SER A 52 -2.80 0.49 15.73
CA SER A 52 -3.47 -0.34 14.73
C SER A 52 -4.32 0.49 13.77
N SER A 53 -5.16 1.40 14.27
CA SER A 53 -5.99 2.24 13.39
C SER A 53 -5.16 3.14 12.47
N ALA A 54 -4.09 3.75 12.98
CA ALA A 54 -3.19 4.59 12.17
C ALA A 54 -2.37 3.77 11.16
N GLN A 55 -2.04 2.50 11.46
CA GLN A 55 -1.43 1.58 10.50
C GLN A 55 -2.40 1.21 9.37
N MET A 56 -3.68 0.96 9.71
CA MET A 56 -4.72 0.63 8.72
C MET A 56 -5.05 1.83 7.81
N GLU A 57 -5.21 3.04 8.36
CA GLU A 57 -5.41 4.28 7.59
C GLU A 57 -4.27 4.52 6.58
N LYS A 58 -3.03 4.30 7.03
CA LYS A 58 -1.84 4.40 6.17
C LYS A 58 -1.80 3.31 5.08
N ALA A 59 -2.29 2.10 5.39
CA ALA A 59 -2.36 1.00 4.44
C ALA A 59 -3.45 1.25 3.38
N GLU A 60 -4.63 1.71 3.79
CA GLU A 60 -5.76 2.12 2.95
C GLU A 60 -5.34 3.23 1.97
N LYS A 61 -4.69 4.28 2.48
CA LYS A 61 -4.13 5.33 1.62
C LYS A 61 -3.13 4.80 0.59
N LYS A 62 -2.33 3.78 0.95
CA LYS A 62 -1.40 3.15 -0.01
C LYS A 62 -2.10 2.31 -1.07
N VAL A 63 -3.25 1.71 -0.75
CA VAL A 63 -4.11 1.03 -1.75
C VAL A 63 -4.76 2.03 -2.71
N ALA A 64 -5.16 3.21 -2.21
CA ALA A 64 -5.61 4.32 -3.06
C ALA A 64 -4.50 4.76 -4.03
N GLU A 65 -3.31 5.09 -3.51
CA GLU A 65 -2.15 5.49 -4.32
C GLU A 65 -1.71 4.42 -5.34
N THR A 66 -1.87 3.12 -5.04
CA THR A 66 -1.65 2.03 -6.01
C THR A 66 -2.73 1.99 -7.10
N THR A 67 -3.99 2.25 -6.76
CA THR A 67 -5.06 2.34 -7.78
C THR A 67 -4.89 3.56 -8.67
N ASP A 68 -4.51 4.70 -8.09
CA ASP A 68 -4.17 5.92 -8.84
C ASP A 68 -2.96 5.66 -9.76
N THR A 69 -1.96 4.90 -9.29
CA THR A 69 -0.83 4.47 -10.13
C THR A 69 -1.32 3.65 -11.32
N TRP A 70 -2.17 2.63 -11.10
CA TRP A 70 -2.71 1.80 -12.18
C TRP A 70 -3.48 2.62 -13.23
N LEU A 71 -4.35 3.54 -12.78
CA LEU A 71 -5.11 4.44 -13.67
C LEU A 71 -4.18 5.31 -14.51
N ASN A 72 -3.21 5.98 -13.88
CA ASN A 72 -2.26 6.84 -14.60
C ASN A 72 -1.36 6.05 -15.56
N THR A 73 -0.94 4.84 -15.19
CA THR A 73 -0.14 3.97 -16.06
C THR A 73 -0.95 3.52 -17.27
N VAL A 74 -2.15 2.95 -17.09
CA VAL A 74 -2.92 2.39 -18.20
C VAL A 74 -3.38 3.46 -19.21
N THR A 75 -3.57 4.71 -18.78
CA THR A 75 -3.88 5.86 -19.66
C THR A 75 -2.67 6.71 -20.06
N SER A 76 -1.44 6.27 -19.78
CA SER A 76 -0.23 7.09 -19.95
C SER A 76 0.11 7.41 -21.42
N GLY A 77 -0.28 6.53 -22.35
CA GLY A 77 0.16 6.57 -23.74
C GLY A 77 1.67 6.38 -23.92
N SER A 78 2.38 5.83 -22.92
CA SER A 78 3.82 5.59 -22.99
C SER A 78 4.16 4.48 -24.00
N GLU A 79 5.38 4.48 -24.53
CA GLU A 79 5.86 3.39 -25.41
C GLU A 79 5.93 2.04 -24.67
N GLY A 80 6.20 2.07 -23.37
CA GLY A 80 6.28 0.91 -22.48
C GLY A 80 4.96 0.51 -21.82
N VAL A 81 3.84 1.20 -22.10
CA VAL A 81 2.61 1.18 -21.28
C VAL A 81 2.09 -0.23 -20.95
N VAL A 82 2.24 -1.16 -21.90
CA VAL A 82 1.79 -2.56 -21.75
C VAL A 82 2.62 -3.30 -20.70
N ASP A 83 3.94 -3.16 -20.72
CA ASP A 83 4.82 -3.83 -19.78
C ASP A 83 4.79 -3.11 -18.41
N GLU A 84 4.60 -1.78 -18.42
CA GLU A 84 4.39 -0.95 -17.23
C GLU A 84 3.10 -1.30 -16.48
N VAL A 85 1.97 -1.54 -17.17
CA VAL A 85 0.70 -1.90 -16.51
C VAL A 85 0.66 -3.37 -16.08
N VAL A 86 1.32 -4.28 -16.81
CA VAL A 86 1.45 -5.70 -16.41
C VAL A 86 2.28 -5.84 -15.14
N ALA A 87 3.32 -5.02 -14.96
CA ALA A 87 4.16 -5.00 -13.76
C ALA A 87 3.44 -4.52 -12.46
N LEU A 88 2.14 -4.21 -12.52
CA LEU A 88 1.29 -3.91 -11.37
C LEU A 88 0.47 -5.12 -10.89
N TYR A 89 0.49 -6.23 -11.63
CA TYR A 89 -0.16 -7.50 -11.27
C TYR A 89 0.85 -8.47 -10.63
N ALA A 90 0.35 -9.34 -9.76
CA ALA A 90 1.12 -10.47 -9.24
C ALA A 90 1.40 -11.53 -10.32
N GLU A 91 2.35 -12.43 -10.08
CA GLU A 91 2.68 -13.53 -11.01
C GLU A 91 1.51 -14.51 -11.22
N ASP A 92 0.65 -14.65 -10.20
CA ASP A 92 -0.61 -15.41 -10.18
C ASP A 92 -1.86 -14.52 -10.31
N GLY A 93 -1.71 -13.28 -10.75
CA GLY A 93 -2.81 -12.33 -10.89
C GLY A 93 -3.83 -12.71 -11.98
N ILE A 94 -5.11 -12.44 -11.72
CA ILE A 94 -6.23 -12.73 -12.64
C ILE A 94 -6.92 -11.45 -13.11
N LEU A 95 -7.31 -11.39 -14.39
CA LEU A 95 -8.03 -10.27 -15.00
C LEU A 95 -9.30 -10.71 -15.76
N TRP A 96 -10.44 -10.15 -15.35
CA TRP A 96 -11.68 -10.12 -16.12
C TRP A 96 -11.81 -8.72 -16.73
N GLY A 97 -11.46 -8.61 -18.02
CA GLY A 97 -11.39 -7.31 -18.71
C GLY A 97 -12.72 -6.85 -19.30
N THR A 98 -12.98 -5.53 -19.24
CA THR A 98 -14.23 -4.85 -19.61
C THR A 98 -14.74 -5.17 -21.03
N VAL A 99 -13.81 -5.51 -21.94
CA VAL A 99 -14.07 -5.74 -23.38
C VAL A 99 -13.60 -7.12 -23.86
N SER A 100 -13.48 -8.12 -22.97
CA SER A 100 -13.03 -9.46 -23.32
C SER A 100 -13.85 -10.55 -22.64
N GLU A 101 -14.38 -11.51 -23.43
CA GLU A 101 -15.02 -12.73 -22.89
C GLU A 101 -14.00 -13.69 -22.26
N GLN A 102 -12.72 -13.58 -22.63
CA GLN A 102 -11.62 -14.38 -22.09
C GLN A 102 -11.10 -13.75 -20.79
N VAL A 103 -11.25 -14.50 -19.69
CA VAL A 103 -10.50 -14.31 -18.44
C VAL A 103 -9.02 -14.55 -18.71
N ARG A 104 -8.15 -13.71 -18.16
CA ARG A 104 -6.69 -13.85 -18.26
C ARG A 104 -6.15 -14.37 -16.94
N ASP A 105 -5.48 -15.52 -16.93
CA ASP A 105 -4.93 -16.15 -15.71
C ASP A 105 -3.40 -16.34 -15.75
N THR A 106 -2.73 -15.70 -16.72
CA THR A 106 -1.26 -15.61 -16.77
C THR A 106 -0.78 -14.19 -17.13
N PRO A 107 0.45 -13.79 -16.75
CA PRO A 107 1.01 -12.50 -17.13
C PRO A 107 1.06 -12.25 -18.65
N ALA A 108 1.23 -13.29 -19.46
CA ALA A 108 1.20 -13.18 -20.92
C ALA A 108 -0.22 -12.86 -21.45
N GLU A 109 -1.24 -13.51 -20.92
CA GLU A 109 -2.63 -13.23 -21.29
C GLU A 109 -3.12 -11.85 -20.81
N ILE A 110 -2.64 -11.39 -19.64
CA ILE A 110 -2.89 -10.02 -19.14
C ILE A 110 -2.20 -9.01 -20.08
N ARG A 111 -0.97 -9.29 -20.50
CA ARG A 111 -0.24 -8.48 -21.49
C ARG A 111 -1.01 -8.36 -22.80
N ASP A 112 -1.54 -9.47 -23.31
CA ASP A 112 -2.34 -9.50 -24.54
C ASP A 112 -3.69 -8.76 -24.41
N TYR A 113 -4.20 -8.52 -23.19
CA TYR A 113 -5.35 -7.62 -22.99
C TYR A 113 -4.92 -6.15 -23.13
N PHE A 114 -3.81 -5.76 -22.51
CA PHE A 114 -3.34 -4.37 -22.54
C PHE A 114 -2.68 -3.95 -23.86
N GLU A 115 -2.15 -4.89 -24.66
CA GLU A 115 -1.79 -4.66 -26.07
C GLU A 115 -2.97 -4.13 -26.91
N TYR A 116 -4.21 -4.49 -26.56
CA TYR A 116 -5.41 -3.85 -27.11
C TYR A 116 -5.82 -2.63 -26.29
N PHE A 117 -6.11 -2.82 -25.00
CA PHE A 117 -6.83 -1.84 -24.19
C PHE A 117 -6.01 -0.57 -23.94
N ALA A 118 -4.76 -0.68 -23.50
CA ALA A 118 -3.90 0.48 -23.18
C ALA A 118 -3.37 1.21 -24.43
N LYS A 119 -3.64 0.67 -25.62
CA LYS A 119 -3.27 1.26 -26.92
C LYS A 119 -4.48 1.82 -27.70
N LEU A 120 -5.65 1.93 -27.04
CA LEU A 120 -6.79 2.66 -27.60
C LEU A 120 -6.42 4.14 -27.84
N PRO A 121 -6.77 4.75 -28.99
CA PRO A 121 -6.39 6.13 -29.29
C PRO A 121 -6.98 7.12 -28.28
N GLU A 122 -6.16 8.06 -27.79
CA GLU A 122 -6.59 9.10 -26.84
C GLU A 122 -7.28 8.53 -25.58
N LEU A 123 -6.85 7.34 -25.12
CA LEU A 123 -7.38 6.70 -23.91
C LEU A 123 -7.15 7.57 -22.67
N SER A 124 -8.22 7.88 -21.94
CA SER A 124 -8.17 8.57 -20.65
C SER A 124 -9.28 8.09 -19.71
N VAL A 125 -9.17 8.42 -18.42
CA VAL A 125 -10.24 8.24 -17.44
C VAL A 125 -10.92 9.59 -17.18
N SER A 126 -12.23 9.70 -17.48
CA SER A 126 -12.99 10.95 -17.29
C SER A 126 -13.62 11.06 -15.90
N SER A 127 -13.91 9.93 -15.25
CA SER A 127 -14.35 9.87 -13.86
C SER A 127 -13.81 8.63 -13.15
N TYR A 128 -13.58 8.74 -11.84
CA TYR A 128 -13.14 7.65 -10.97
C TYR A 128 -13.73 7.83 -9.58
N LYS A 129 -14.26 6.74 -9.02
CA LYS A 129 -14.89 6.65 -7.70
C LYS A 129 -14.47 5.32 -7.09
N GLY A 130 -13.68 5.35 -6.02
CA GLY A 130 -13.24 4.15 -5.30
C GLY A 130 -13.74 4.09 -3.86
N CYS A 131 -13.86 2.87 -3.36
CA CYS A 131 -14.16 2.58 -1.98
C CYS A 131 -13.32 1.40 -1.51
N ILE A 132 -12.47 1.65 -0.52
CA ILE A 132 -11.44 0.69 -0.09
C ILE A 132 -11.90 -0.02 1.17
N ARG A 133 -11.90 -1.35 1.11
CA ARG A 133 -12.12 -2.25 2.23
C ARG A 133 -10.83 -2.97 2.57
N MET A 134 -10.20 -2.54 3.66
CA MET A 134 -9.10 -3.28 4.25
C MET A 134 -9.61 -4.54 4.96
N TYR A 135 -8.91 -5.66 4.80
CA TYR A 135 -9.17 -6.91 5.53
C TYR A 135 -8.12 -7.12 6.62
N ASP A 136 -6.86 -6.87 6.30
CA ASP A 136 -5.75 -6.73 7.24
C ASP A 136 -4.72 -5.73 6.67
N GLU A 137 -3.54 -5.61 7.27
CA GLU A 137 -2.51 -4.66 6.80
C GLU A 137 -1.91 -5.04 5.43
N ASN A 138 -2.11 -6.26 4.93
CA ASN A 138 -1.50 -6.85 3.73
C ASN A 138 -2.52 -7.37 2.69
N LEU A 139 -3.83 -7.30 2.97
CA LEU A 139 -4.93 -7.63 2.06
C LEU A 139 -6.01 -6.54 2.06
N ALA A 140 -6.39 -6.08 0.87
CA ALA A 140 -7.41 -5.07 0.66
C ALA A 140 -8.22 -5.29 -0.62
N ILE A 141 -9.42 -4.76 -0.68
CA ILE A 141 -10.22 -4.64 -1.91
C ILE A 141 -10.50 -3.16 -2.16
N ASN A 142 -10.32 -2.66 -3.38
CA ASN A 142 -10.88 -1.39 -3.83
C ASN A 142 -11.97 -1.69 -4.88
N SER A 143 -13.20 -1.25 -4.65
CA SER A 143 -14.32 -1.44 -5.58
C SER A 143 -15.02 -0.11 -5.84
N GLY A 144 -15.62 0.03 -7.02
CA GLY A 144 -16.30 1.25 -7.39
C GLY A 144 -16.51 1.38 -8.90
N TYR A 145 -16.35 2.59 -9.40
CA TYR A 145 -16.64 2.94 -10.79
C TYR A 145 -15.52 3.76 -11.43
N TYR A 146 -15.37 3.62 -12.74
CA TYR A 146 -14.66 4.58 -13.58
C TYR A 146 -15.36 4.70 -14.93
N THR A 147 -15.22 5.85 -15.57
CA THR A 147 -15.53 5.99 -17.00
C THR A 147 -14.24 6.16 -17.76
N PHE A 148 -13.90 5.18 -18.60
CA PHE A 148 -12.85 5.34 -19.60
C PHE A 148 -13.41 6.04 -20.84
N THR A 149 -12.60 6.86 -21.49
CA THR A 149 -12.92 7.49 -22.77
C THR A 149 -11.80 7.24 -23.77
N TYR A 150 -12.13 7.07 -25.05
CA TYR A 150 -11.15 6.90 -26.12
C TYR A 150 -11.71 7.44 -27.45
N SER A 151 -10.83 7.74 -28.39
CA SER A 151 -11.18 8.27 -29.70
C SER A 151 -11.38 7.17 -30.73
N LYS A 152 -12.50 7.19 -31.44
CA LYS A 152 -12.84 6.22 -32.48
C LYS A 152 -13.64 6.86 -33.60
N ASP A 153 -13.20 6.65 -34.83
CA ASP A 153 -13.82 7.16 -36.07
C ASP A 153 -13.97 8.70 -36.10
N GLY A 154 -13.18 9.41 -35.29
CA GLY A 154 -13.23 10.88 -35.12
C GLY A 154 -14.12 11.36 -33.98
N GLU A 155 -14.73 10.46 -33.20
CA GLU A 155 -15.60 10.77 -32.07
C GLU A 155 -15.05 10.19 -30.76
N THR A 156 -15.14 10.95 -29.67
CA THR A 156 -14.92 10.41 -28.31
C THR A 156 -16.02 9.40 -27.98
N LYS A 157 -15.63 8.22 -27.51
CA LYS A 157 -16.50 7.18 -26.96
C LYS A 157 -16.26 7.09 -25.46
N GLU A 158 -17.32 6.86 -24.70
CA GLU A 158 -17.25 6.63 -23.26
C GLU A 158 -17.62 5.19 -22.93
N VAL A 159 -16.97 4.62 -21.91
CA VAL A 159 -17.23 3.30 -21.35
C VAL A 159 -17.33 3.43 -19.82
N PRO A 160 -18.52 3.75 -19.29
CA PRO A 160 -18.81 3.66 -17.87
C PRO A 160 -18.71 2.20 -17.42
N ALA A 161 -17.95 1.93 -16.35
CA ALA A 161 -17.70 0.59 -15.84
C ALA A 161 -17.75 0.54 -14.31
N ARG A 162 -18.12 -0.63 -13.80
CA ARG A 162 -17.90 -1.04 -12.41
C ARG A 162 -16.65 -1.89 -12.32
N TYR A 163 -15.91 -1.78 -11.22
CA TYR A 163 -14.68 -2.54 -11.01
C TYR A 163 -14.54 -3.06 -9.58
N SER A 164 -13.68 -4.07 -9.43
CA SER A 164 -13.08 -4.47 -8.16
C SER A 164 -11.64 -4.91 -8.37
N PHE A 165 -10.70 -4.29 -7.66
CA PHE A 165 -9.32 -4.76 -7.50
C PHE A 165 -9.18 -5.42 -6.13
N THR A 166 -8.62 -6.62 -6.06
CA THR A 166 -8.07 -7.18 -4.82
C THR A 166 -6.56 -6.99 -4.85
N TYR A 167 -6.04 -6.33 -3.82
CA TYR A 167 -4.63 -6.07 -3.63
C TYR A 167 -4.06 -6.92 -2.50
N GLN A 168 -2.89 -7.51 -2.73
CA GLN A 168 -2.09 -8.16 -1.71
C GLN A 168 -0.69 -7.54 -1.67
N LYS A 169 -0.03 -7.53 -0.50
CA LYS A 169 1.38 -7.16 -0.42
C LYS A 169 2.30 -8.34 -0.77
N ASN A 170 3.24 -8.09 -1.66
CA ASN A 170 4.34 -8.99 -1.96
C ASN A 170 5.37 -9.05 -0.81
N GLY A 171 6.38 -9.93 -0.93
CA GLY A 171 7.47 -10.06 0.04
C GLY A 171 8.36 -8.81 0.21
N SER A 172 8.27 -7.85 -0.72
CA SER A 172 8.94 -6.55 -0.68
C SER A 172 8.07 -5.44 -0.05
N ASN A 173 6.87 -5.77 0.46
CA ASN A 173 5.86 -4.84 1.02
C ASN A 173 5.26 -3.86 -0.01
N GLN A 174 5.28 -4.20 -1.30
CA GLN A 174 4.59 -3.46 -2.36
C GLN A 174 3.21 -4.10 -2.58
N TRP A 175 2.18 -3.27 -2.84
CA TRP A 175 0.86 -3.75 -3.21
C TRP A 175 0.83 -4.14 -4.69
N GLU A 176 0.38 -5.36 -4.98
CA GLU A 176 0.19 -5.92 -6.33
C GLU A 176 -1.28 -6.34 -6.50
N ILE A 177 -1.76 -6.31 -7.75
CA ILE A 177 -3.10 -6.76 -8.12
C ILE A 177 -3.10 -8.28 -8.24
N ILE A 178 -3.86 -8.97 -7.37
CA ILE A 178 -4.07 -10.43 -7.47
C ILE A 178 -5.38 -10.78 -8.19
N GLU A 179 -6.40 -9.91 -8.11
CA GLU A 179 -7.65 -10.05 -8.86
C GLU A 179 -8.06 -8.67 -9.37
N HIS A 180 -8.41 -8.56 -10.65
CA HIS A 180 -9.09 -7.39 -11.22
C HIS A 180 -10.31 -7.85 -12.01
N HIS A 181 -11.49 -7.45 -11.55
CA HIS A 181 -12.72 -7.58 -12.32
C HIS A 181 -13.19 -6.21 -12.78
N SER A 182 -13.43 -6.07 -14.08
CA SER A 182 -14.01 -4.87 -14.70
C SER A 182 -15.13 -5.27 -15.65
N SER A 183 -16.29 -4.63 -15.51
CA SER A 183 -17.42 -4.81 -16.41
C SER A 183 -18.08 -3.47 -16.73
N ALA A 184 -18.47 -3.27 -17.99
CA ALA A 184 -19.27 -2.11 -18.38
C ALA A 184 -20.57 -2.05 -17.55
N LEU A 185 -21.09 -0.86 -17.28
CA LEU A 185 -22.35 -0.73 -16.57
C LEU A 185 -23.48 -1.42 -17.36
N PRO A 186 -24.22 -2.36 -16.75
CA PRO A 186 -25.28 -3.07 -17.44
C PRO A 186 -26.49 -2.16 -17.64
N GLU A 187 -27.22 -2.34 -18.74
CA GLU A 187 -28.55 -1.74 -18.92
C GLU A 187 -29.51 -2.31 -17.86
N ALA A 188 -29.91 -1.48 -16.90
CA ALA A 188 -30.84 -1.87 -15.85
C ALA A 188 -32.25 -2.14 -16.43
N PRO A 189 -32.84 -3.33 -16.23
CA PRO A 189 -34.24 -3.56 -16.54
C PRO A 189 -35.14 -2.62 -15.74
N GLN A 190 -36.25 -2.16 -16.33
CA GLN A 190 -37.18 -1.15 -15.74
C GLN A 190 -37.72 -1.51 -14.33
N ALA A 191 -37.59 -2.76 -13.89
CA ALA A 191 -37.99 -3.23 -12.56
C ALA A 191 -36.89 -3.11 -11.48
N LEU A 192 -35.69 -2.66 -11.84
CA LEU A 192 -34.55 -2.42 -10.93
C LEU A 192 -34.19 -0.93 -10.90
N GLU A 193 -33.50 -0.53 -9.84
CA GLU A 193 -33.04 0.84 -9.63
C GLU A 193 -31.87 1.20 -10.57
N ILE A 194 -31.84 2.45 -11.04
CA ILE A 194 -30.80 2.95 -11.95
C ILE A 194 -29.75 3.69 -11.11
N VAL A 195 -28.79 2.92 -10.59
CA VAL A 195 -27.70 3.41 -9.73
C VAL A 195 -26.93 4.53 -10.42
N ASN A 196 -26.71 5.65 -9.72
CA ASN A 196 -25.82 6.71 -10.16
C ASN A 196 -24.48 6.63 -9.39
N ALA A 197 -23.43 6.21 -10.09
CA ALA A 197 -22.07 6.07 -9.56
C ALA A 197 -21.51 7.33 -8.85
N GLU A 198 -22.00 8.53 -9.20
CA GLU A 198 -21.60 9.76 -8.52
C GLU A 198 -22.18 9.90 -7.12
N GLN A 199 -23.39 9.36 -6.88
CA GLN A 199 -24.15 9.51 -5.63
C GLN A 199 -23.69 8.54 -4.52
N ASP A 200 -23.26 7.32 -4.88
CA ASP A 200 -22.79 6.30 -3.91
C ASP A 200 -21.73 6.86 -2.93
N ALA A 201 -21.95 6.72 -1.63
CA ALA A 201 -20.96 7.02 -0.61
C ALA A 201 -20.05 5.81 -0.36
N CYS A 202 -18.80 6.05 0.07
CA CYS A 202 -17.98 5.01 0.69
C CYS A 202 -18.07 5.13 2.21
N GLU A 203 -18.62 4.13 2.88
CA GLU A 203 -18.76 4.10 4.34
C GLU A 203 -18.21 2.79 4.90
N ASN A 204 -17.13 2.87 5.69
CA ASN A 204 -16.46 1.71 6.30
C ASN A 204 -16.02 0.63 5.27
N GLY A 205 -15.62 1.05 4.07
CA GLY A 205 -15.23 0.16 2.97
C GLY A 205 -16.41 -0.52 2.28
N LEU A 206 -17.62 0.04 2.37
CA LEU A 206 -18.80 -0.38 1.60
C LEU A 206 -19.29 0.79 0.74
N LEU A 207 -19.63 0.50 -0.52
CA LEU A 207 -20.43 1.42 -1.35
C LEU A 207 -21.86 1.40 -0.83
N VAL A 208 -22.42 2.59 -0.58
CA VAL A 208 -23.78 2.78 -0.07
C VAL A 208 -24.50 3.82 -0.93
N GLU A 209 -25.55 3.37 -1.60
CA GLU A 209 -26.49 4.21 -2.37
C GLU A 209 -27.26 5.15 -1.42
N ARG A 210 -27.50 6.41 -1.84
CA ARG A 210 -27.98 7.51 -0.98
C ARG A 210 -28.78 8.58 -1.73
#